data_AF-A0A9X1QHR1-F1
#
_entry.id   AF-A0A9X1QHR1-F1
#
_cell.length_a   1.000
_cell.length_b   1.000
_cell.length_c   1.000
_cell.angle_alpha   90.00
_cell.angle_beta   90.00
_cell.angle_gamma   90.00
#
_symmetry.space_group_name_H-M   'P 1'
#
loop_
_entity.id
_entity.type
_entity.pdbx_description
1 polymer ?
#
loop_
_entity_poly.entity_id
_entity_poly.type
_entity_poly.pdbx_seq_one_letter_code
_entity_poly.pdbx_strand_id
1 'polypeptide(L)'
;MTAPPATAGPSAALGQTAYANGLHVRPISVVEDSRCPTDVTCVWAGRLVVRSEVSGGSWHRTLELELGKSQQVADGALTLVAAVPAKVAGTQTDPRAYRFTFDFQGGL
;
A
#
# COMPACT_ATOMS: atom_id res chain seq x y z
N MET A 1 -9.70 -19.57 12.80
CA MET A 1 -8.79 -18.53 12.27
C MET A 1 -9.58 -17.79 11.21
N THR A 2 -10.18 -16.65 11.58
CA THR A 2 -11.17 -15.96 10.74
C THR A 2 -10.44 -15.09 9.71
N ALA A 3 -10.54 -15.44 8.43
CA ALA A 3 -10.12 -14.56 7.34
C ALA A 3 -11.07 -13.34 7.32
N PRO A 4 -10.54 -12.09 7.27
CA PRO A 4 -11.39 -10.91 7.22
C PRO A 4 -12.17 -10.85 5.90
N PRO A 5 -13.36 -10.22 5.90
CA PRO A 5 -14.28 -10.18 4.76
C PRO A 5 -13.63 -9.51 3.55
N ALA A 6 -13.81 -10.15 2.39
CA ALA A 6 -13.27 -9.80 1.07
C ALA A 6 -13.84 -8.50 0.45
N THR A 7 -14.15 -7.49 1.27
CA THR A 7 -14.69 -6.19 0.81
C THR A 7 -13.64 -5.06 0.88
N ALA A 8 -12.58 -5.24 1.67
CA ALA A 8 -11.36 -4.45 1.55
C ALA A 8 -10.34 -5.31 0.79
N GLY A 9 -9.67 -4.77 -0.23
CA GLY A 9 -8.69 -5.52 -1.01
C GLY A 9 -7.55 -6.13 -0.17
N PRO A 10 -6.66 -6.95 -0.75
CA PRO A 10 -5.65 -7.67 0.01
C PRO A 10 -4.72 -6.72 0.79
N SER A 11 -4.56 -7.00 2.08
CA SER A 11 -3.68 -6.24 2.98
C SER A 11 -2.36 -6.97 3.24
N ALA A 12 -1.22 -6.29 3.13
CA ALA A 12 0.10 -6.84 3.45
C ALA A 12 0.95 -5.90 4.30
N ALA A 13 1.84 -6.47 5.10
CA ALA A 13 2.86 -5.72 5.83
C ALA A 13 4.12 -5.46 4.99
N LEU A 14 5.00 -4.56 5.43
CA LEU A 14 6.30 -4.38 4.78
C LEU A 14 7.05 -5.72 4.69
N GLY A 15 7.51 -6.05 3.49
CA GLY A 15 8.19 -7.29 3.15
C GLY A 15 7.27 -8.50 2.94
N GLN A 16 5.96 -8.38 3.15
CA GLN A 16 4.96 -9.42 2.89
C GLN A 16 4.30 -9.24 1.53
N THR A 17 3.87 -10.34 0.91
CA THR A 17 3.22 -10.33 -0.40
C THR A 17 1.71 -10.39 -0.25
N ALA A 18 1.01 -9.40 -0.79
CA ALA A 18 -0.44 -9.40 -1.01
C ALA A 18 -0.77 -10.01 -2.38
N TYR A 19 -1.85 -10.78 -2.43
CA TYR A 19 -2.34 -11.41 -3.66
C TYR A 19 -3.62 -10.69 -4.11
N ALA A 20 -3.53 -9.95 -5.21
CA ALA A 20 -4.62 -9.14 -5.75
C ALA A 20 -4.99 -9.67 -7.15
N ASN A 21 -6.03 -10.51 -7.22
CA ASN A 21 -6.57 -11.06 -8.49
C ASN A 21 -5.48 -11.57 -9.46
N GLY A 22 -4.47 -12.29 -8.96
CA GLY A 22 -3.37 -12.85 -9.78
C GLY A 22 -2.10 -11.99 -9.85
N LEU A 23 -2.10 -10.77 -9.29
CA LEU A 23 -0.89 -9.99 -9.05
C LEU A 23 -0.38 -10.20 -7.63
N HIS A 24 0.94 -10.27 -7.51
CA HIS A 24 1.67 -10.32 -6.25
C HIS A 24 2.22 -8.93 -5.96
N VAL A 25 1.69 -8.27 -4.94
CA VAL A 25 2.08 -6.93 -4.52
C VAL A 25 2.85 -7.03 -3.21
N ARG A 26 4.13 -6.69 -3.22
CA ARG A 26 5.02 -6.78 -2.07
C ARG A 26 5.58 -5.40 -1.74
N PRO A 27 5.02 -4.67 -0.77
CA PRO A 27 5.61 -3.43 -0.29
C PRO A 27 6.98 -3.70 0.33
N ILE A 28 8.02 -3.06 -0.22
CA ILE A 28 9.42 -3.25 0.18
C ILE A 28 9.75 -2.28 1.33
N SER A 29 9.48 -0.99 1.12
CA SER A 29 9.82 0.10 2.04
C SER A 29 8.95 1.32 1.79
N VAL A 30 8.77 2.16 2.82
CA VAL A 30 8.15 3.49 2.66
C VAL A 30 9.21 4.45 2.12
N VAL A 31 8.94 5.07 0.97
CA VAL A 31 9.84 6.07 0.34
C VAL A 31 9.61 7.42 0.97
N GLU A 32 8.34 7.80 1.12
CA GLU A 32 7.96 9.07 1.70
C GLU A 32 6.78 8.87 2.65
N ASP A 33 6.91 9.31 3.90
CA ASP A 33 5.83 9.33 4.87
C ASP A 33 5.62 10.77 5.35
N SER A 34 5.11 11.60 4.46
CA SER A 34 4.72 12.99 4.75
C SER A 34 3.29 13.08 5.27
N ARG A 35 2.66 11.94 5.62
CA ARG A 35 1.27 11.90 6.11
C ARG A 35 1.09 12.88 7.24
N CYS A 36 -0.05 13.58 7.22
CA CYS A 36 -0.37 14.45 8.32
C CYS A 36 -0.54 13.62 9.60
N PRO A 37 0.24 13.89 10.66
CA PRO A 37 0.00 13.24 11.93
C PRO A 37 -1.41 13.57 12.40
N THR A 38 -2.12 12.58 12.94
CA THR A 38 -3.48 12.80 13.44
C THR A 38 -3.55 13.81 14.60
N ASP A 39 -2.39 14.13 15.20
CA ASP A 39 -2.21 14.99 16.37
C ASP A 39 -1.90 16.46 16.00
N VAL A 40 -1.72 16.80 14.71
CA VAL A 40 -1.40 18.18 14.29
C VAL A 40 -2.21 18.64 13.10
N THR A 41 -2.45 19.96 13.01
CA THR A 41 -3.08 20.58 11.84
C THR A 41 -2.06 20.72 10.71
N CYS A 42 -2.12 19.86 9.68
CA CYS A 42 -1.26 20.05 8.51
C CYS A 42 -1.75 21.14 7.59
N VAL A 43 -0.80 21.96 7.16
CA VAL A 43 -0.96 23.00 6.14
C VAL A 43 -0.79 22.42 4.72
N TRP A 44 -0.11 21.27 4.61
CA TRP A 44 0.19 20.59 3.35
C TRP A 44 -0.56 19.26 3.27
N ALA A 45 -1.03 18.89 2.07
CA ALA A 45 -1.64 17.58 1.83
C ALA A 45 -0.56 16.48 1.98
N GLY A 46 -0.40 15.98 3.20
CA GLY A 46 0.57 14.95 3.52
C GLY A 46 0.33 13.70 2.67
N ARG A 47 1.36 13.22 1.98
CA ARG A 47 1.29 12.01 1.14
C ARG A 47 2.14 10.89 1.70
N LEU A 48 1.71 9.66 1.43
CA LEU A 48 2.45 8.44 1.72
C LEU A 48 2.82 7.79 0.40
N VAL A 49 4.11 7.60 0.16
CA VAL A 49 4.65 6.90 -1.00
C VAL A 49 5.35 5.63 -0.52
N VAL A 50 4.89 4.48 -0.98
CA VAL A 50 5.41 3.17 -0.62
C VAL A 50 5.99 2.50 -1.86
N ARG A 51 7.26 2.11 -1.79
CA ARG A 51 7.88 1.31 -2.85
C ARG A 51 7.38 -0.12 -2.74
N SER A 52 6.71 -0.57 -3.78
CA SER A 52 6.15 -1.91 -3.84
C SER A 52 6.63 -2.63 -5.08
N GLU A 53 7.07 -3.87 -4.90
CA GLU A 53 7.33 -4.79 -6.00
C GLU A 53 6.03 -5.45 -6.41
N VAL A 54 5.69 -5.34 -7.69
CA VAL A 54 4.50 -5.98 -8.23
C VAL A 54 4.89 -6.96 -9.30
N SER A 55 4.40 -8.19 -9.18
CA SER A 55 4.69 -9.27 -10.11
C SER A 55 3.39 -9.92 -10.57
N GLY A 56 3.26 -10.16 -11.87
CA GLY A 56 2.08 -10.81 -12.46
C GLY A 56 2.53 -11.85 -13.49
N GLY A 57 2.17 -13.11 -13.30
CA GLY A 57 2.59 -14.20 -14.21
C GLY A 57 4.10 -14.22 -14.44
N SER A 58 4.52 -13.84 -15.65
CA SER A 58 5.93 -13.87 -16.10
C SER A 58 6.68 -12.54 -15.94
N TRP A 59 6.05 -11.46 -15.48
CA TRP A 59 6.68 -10.14 -15.37
C TRP A 59 6.71 -9.66 -13.91
N HIS A 60 7.70 -8.83 -13.60
CA HIS A 60 7.84 -8.18 -12.29
C HIS A 60 8.35 -6.75 -12.48
N ARG A 61 7.84 -5.82 -11.68
CA ARG A 61 8.23 -4.41 -11.72
C ARG A 61 8.11 -3.78 -10.35
N THR A 62 9.06 -2.94 -9.99
CA THR A 62 8.96 -2.12 -8.79
C THR A 62 8.33 -0.77 -9.14
N LEU A 63 7.31 -0.36 -8.40
CA LEU A 63 6.65 0.94 -8.55
C LEU A 63 6.40 1.59 -7.19
N GLU A 64 6.27 2.91 -7.21
CA GLU A 64 5.99 3.72 -6.04
C GLU A 64 4.48 3.97 -6.00
N LEU A 65 3.83 3.44 -4.97
CA LEU A 65 2.39 3.56 -4.75
C LEU A 65 2.13 4.69 -3.77
N GLU A 66 1.39 5.70 -4.22
CA GLU A 66 0.93 6.80 -3.38
C GLU A 66 -0.46 6.47 -2.79
N LEU A 67 -0.63 6.72 -1.49
CA LEU A 67 -1.91 6.49 -0.81
C LEU A 67 -3.04 7.31 -1.45
N GLY A 68 -4.10 6.64 -1.87
CA GLY A 68 -5.24 7.22 -2.57
C GLY A 68 -5.03 7.43 -4.07
N LYS A 69 -3.86 7.11 -4.62
CA LYS A 69 -3.62 7.15 -6.07
C LYS A 69 -3.58 5.78 -6.72
N SER A 70 -4.26 5.72 -7.86
CA SER A 70 -4.28 4.56 -8.74
C SER A 70 -3.07 4.59 -9.67
N GLN A 71 -2.27 3.54 -9.64
CA GLN A 71 -1.13 3.35 -10.53
C GLN A 71 -1.48 2.29 -11.57
N GLN A 72 -1.21 2.56 -12.85
CA GLN A 72 -1.39 1.58 -13.92
C GLN A 72 -0.32 0.49 -13.83
N VAL A 73 -0.75 -0.77 -13.80
CA VAL A 73 0.10 -1.95 -13.60
C VAL A 73 -0.38 -3.09 -14.51
N ALA A 74 0.45 -3.43 -15.50
CA ALA A 74 0.10 -4.33 -16.60
C ALA A 74 -1.26 -3.94 -17.23
N ASP A 75 -2.26 -4.81 -17.11
CA ASP A 75 -3.60 -4.66 -17.70
C ASP A 75 -4.64 -4.15 -16.69
N GLY A 76 -4.21 -3.65 -15.54
CA GLY A 76 -5.10 -3.12 -14.51
C GLY A 76 -4.56 -1.90 -13.78
N ALA A 77 -5.30 -1.44 -12.79
CA ALA A 77 -4.91 -0.34 -11.92
C ALA A 77 -4.76 -0.84 -10.48
N LEU A 78 -3.58 -0.62 -9.90
CA LEU A 78 -3.29 -0.89 -8.50
C LEU A 78 -3.37 0.41 -7.69
N THR A 79 -4.24 0.44 -6.69
CA THR A 79 -4.46 1.59 -5.83
C THR A 79 -4.11 1.22 -4.39
N LEU A 80 -3.29 2.04 -3.73
CA LEU A 80 -3.11 1.94 -2.28
C LEU A 80 -4.29 2.63 -1.61
N VAL A 81 -5.30 1.89 -1.18
CA VAL A 81 -6.54 2.45 -0.63
C VAL A 81 -6.45 2.80 0.86
N ALA A 82 -5.60 2.08 1.60
CA ALA A 82 -5.38 2.35 3.02
C ALA A 82 -3.97 1.95 3.47
N ALA A 83 -3.46 2.65 4.47
CA ALA A 83 -2.20 2.31 5.15
C ALA A 83 -2.33 2.58 6.64
N VAL A 84 -2.23 1.53 7.45
CA VAL A 84 -2.30 1.59 8.92
C VAL A 84 -0.99 1.09 9.53
N PRO A 85 -0.57 1.56 10.71
CA PRO A 85 -1.17 2.65 11.47
C PRO A 85 -0.96 4.01 10.76
N ALA A 86 -1.79 4.99 11.14
CA ALA A 86 -1.59 6.37 10.74
C ALA A 86 -0.25 6.89 11.31
N LYS A 87 0.36 7.86 10.64
CA LYS A 87 1.60 8.45 11.16
C LYS A 87 1.30 9.18 12.47
N VAL A 88 2.11 8.93 13.51
CA VAL A 88 2.07 9.66 14.78
C VAL A 88 3.33 10.51 14.88
N ALA A 89 3.19 11.81 15.16
CA ALA A 89 4.32 12.72 15.29
C ALA A 89 5.23 12.25 16.44
N GLY A 90 6.54 12.26 16.22
CA GLY A 90 7.54 11.89 17.24
C GLY A 90 7.64 10.40 17.56
N THR A 91 6.87 9.51 16.89
CA THR A 91 6.98 8.06 17.08
C THR A 91 7.47 7.38 15.81
N GLN A 92 8.58 6.66 15.91
CA GLN A 92 9.04 5.77 14.84
C GLN A 92 8.10 4.56 14.79
N THR A 93 7.17 4.57 13.84
CA THR A 93 6.27 3.43 13.64
C THR A 93 7.08 2.23 13.20
N ASP A 94 6.94 1.12 13.92
CA ASP A 94 7.59 -0.13 13.55
C ASP A 94 7.22 -0.51 12.11
N PRO A 95 8.20 -0.71 11.20
CA PRO A 95 7.93 -1.08 9.82
C PRO A 95 7.07 -2.36 9.71
N ARG A 96 7.19 -3.26 10.69
CA ARG A 96 6.40 -4.50 10.81
C ARG A 96 4.94 -4.27 11.24
N ALA A 97 4.64 -3.15 11.90
CA ALA A 97 3.29 -2.78 12.28
C ALA A 97 2.48 -2.22 11.10
N TYR A 98 3.16 -1.81 10.02
CA TYR A 98 2.47 -1.34 8.84
C TYR A 98 1.65 -2.44 8.18
N ARG A 99 0.42 -2.09 7.79
CA ARG A 99 -0.46 -2.83 6.91
C ARG A 99 -0.93 -1.89 5.81
N PHE A 100 -0.61 -2.24 4.58
CA PHE A 100 -1.05 -1.56 3.37
C PHE A 100 -2.16 -2.38 2.75
N THR A 101 -3.28 -1.73 2.46
CA THR A 101 -4.43 -2.34 1.79
C THR A 101 -4.40 -1.90 0.35
N PHE A 102 -4.33 -2.87 -0.55
CA PHE A 102 -4.25 -2.63 -1.97
C PHE A 102 -5.57 -3.01 -2.62
N ASP A 103 -6.01 -2.20 -3.58
CA ASP A 103 -7.13 -2.50 -4.46
C ASP A 103 -6.59 -2.65 -5.87
N PHE A 104 -6.82 -3.79 -6.50
CA PHE A 104 -6.44 -4.01 -7.89
C PHE A 104 -7.70 -4.15 -8.73
N GLN A 105 -7.90 -3.19 -9.63
CA GLN A 105 -9.00 -3.17 -10.59
C GLN A 105 -8.45 -3.53 -11.97
N GLY A 106 -8.60 -4.79 -12.37
CA GLY A 106 -8.11 -5.32 -13.64
C GLY A 106 -8.15 -6.85 -13.67
N GLY A 107 -7.91 -7.43 -14.85
CA GLY A 107 -8.06 -8.87 -15.09
C GLY A 107 -9.31 -9.18 -15.90
N LEU A 108 -9.32 -8.75 -17.16
CA LEU A 108 -10.23 -9.24 -18.20
C LEU A 108 -9.62 -10.45 -18.89
#